data_AF-A0AAX2IA84-F1
#
_entry.id   AF-A0AAX2IA84-F1
#
_cell.length_a   1.000
_cell.length_b   1.000
_cell.length_c   1.000
_cell.angle_alpha   90.00
_cell.angle_beta   90.00
_cell.angle_gamma   90.00
#
_symmetry.space_group_name_H-M   'P 1'
#
loop_
_entity.id
_entity.type
_entity.pdbx_description
1 polymer ?
#
loop_
_entity_poly.entity_id
_entity_poly.type
_entity_poly.pdbx_seq_one_letter_code
_entity_poly.pdbx_strand_id
1 'polypeptide(L)'
;MSLLAKFYNQIKISHEDIVSESLTYILEKSAVAKEVIATQIQSKTGSSIPTLHYHTQIVKENLGRTDISGIDSQGKEKVILEAKFWASLTENQPISYLKRLDNNGTLVFICPSLRKASLYKELFRRIQSEKLPFEEFSNSFKLNNQYILIWSWTEILELIKAELKIHQETELLSDIDQIIGLCEVVDKNSFLPLTEKDLSPNIGKKVNSFYEIVDGVIAELSKYEQCNNEGLTQGGKKNRYYVYRNYYNYTISFGLNFEYWAKEADTPFWLKIEERNDKITNIHKGKYSQSEELKSKIKKIALIIGKAILEDKKEGNFIPIYPKTEEDKDNVIKDMVAQINEIFTLLLHQ
;
A
#
# COMPACT_ATOMS: atom_id res chain seq x y z
N MET A 1 12.68 -16.02 20.92
CA MET A 1 11.35 -16.11 20.28
C MET A 1 10.33 -15.90 21.39
N SER A 2 9.46 -14.90 21.27
CA SER A 2 8.45 -14.61 22.30
C SER A 2 7.34 -15.66 22.32
N LEU A 3 6.51 -15.67 23.37
CA LEU A 3 5.39 -16.59 23.51
C LEU A 3 4.32 -16.29 22.45
N LEU A 4 3.98 -15.02 22.23
CA LEU A 4 3.06 -14.62 21.15
C LEU A 4 3.59 -15.04 19.76
N ALA A 5 4.89 -14.86 19.51
CA ALA A 5 5.54 -15.32 18.28
C ALA A 5 5.38 -16.82 18.07
N LYS A 6 5.56 -17.62 19.14
CA LYS A 6 5.39 -19.09 19.10
C LYS A 6 3.97 -19.50 18.68
N PHE A 7 2.96 -18.74 19.09
CA PHE A 7 1.56 -19.03 18.84
C PHE A 7 0.98 -18.33 17.61
N TYR A 8 1.80 -17.64 16.81
CA TYR A 8 1.36 -16.87 15.63
C TYR A 8 0.34 -17.60 14.74
N ASN A 9 0.63 -18.85 14.35
CA ASN A 9 -0.24 -19.66 13.47
C ASN A 9 -1.47 -20.27 14.19
N GLN A 10 -1.50 -20.24 15.53
CA GLN A 10 -2.57 -20.82 16.34
C GLN A 10 -3.59 -19.77 16.79
N ILE A 11 -3.20 -18.50 16.74
CA ILE A 11 -4.06 -17.36 17.01
C ILE A 11 -5.10 -17.24 15.88
N LYS A 12 -6.39 -17.38 16.25
CA LYS A 12 -7.53 -17.30 15.32
C LYS A 12 -8.18 -15.91 15.22
N ILE A 13 -7.85 -15.02 16.16
CA ILE A 13 -8.29 -13.63 16.18
C ILE A 13 -7.37 -12.82 15.26
N SER A 14 -7.83 -11.68 14.75
CA SER A 14 -6.98 -10.79 13.96
C SER A 14 -5.70 -10.44 14.72
N HIS A 15 -4.55 -10.60 14.06
CA HIS A 15 -3.29 -10.14 14.63
C HIS A 15 -3.31 -8.62 14.85
N GLU A 16 -4.03 -7.84 14.01
CA GLU A 16 -4.21 -6.38 14.16
C GLU A 16 -4.92 -6.06 15.48
N ASP A 17 -5.97 -6.82 15.84
CA ASP A 17 -6.70 -6.62 17.09
C ASP A 17 -5.78 -6.90 18.29
N ILE A 18 -5.00 -8.00 18.25
CA ILE A 18 -4.11 -8.39 19.36
C ILE A 18 -3.02 -7.36 19.61
N VAL A 19 -2.34 -6.88 18.55
CA VAL A 19 -1.28 -5.87 18.73
C VAL A 19 -1.85 -4.54 19.18
N SER A 20 -3.06 -4.19 18.74
CA SER A 20 -3.73 -2.95 19.14
C SER A 20 -4.16 -2.97 20.60
N GLU A 21 -4.75 -4.07 21.05
CA GLU A 21 -5.11 -4.28 22.46
C GLU A 21 -3.85 -4.31 23.35
N SER A 22 -2.82 -5.03 22.93
CA SER A 22 -1.57 -5.14 23.69
C SER A 22 -0.84 -3.79 23.80
N LEU A 23 -0.76 -3.03 22.71
CA LEU A 23 -0.15 -1.69 22.72
C LEU A 23 -0.98 -0.74 23.60
N THR A 24 -2.31 -0.78 23.50
CA THR A 24 -3.18 0.06 24.34
C THR A 24 -2.99 -0.23 25.82
N TYR A 25 -2.86 -1.51 26.20
CA TYR A 25 -2.56 -1.91 27.58
C TYR A 25 -1.26 -1.27 28.09
N ILE A 26 -0.18 -1.33 27.30
CA ILE A 26 1.11 -0.72 27.66
C ILE A 26 0.98 0.80 27.77
N LEU A 27 0.33 1.45 26.81
CA LEU A 27 0.13 2.89 26.80
C LEU A 27 -0.66 3.33 28.05
N GLU A 28 -1.74 2.64 28.43
CA GLU A 28 -2.50 3.02 29.63
C GLU A 28 -1.79 2.73 30.96
N LYS A 29 -0.76 1.89 30.96
CA LYS A 29 0.02 1.55 32.16
C LYS A 29 1.30 2.36 32.33
N SER A 30 1.82 2.97 31.26
CA SER A 30 3.10 3.69 31.26
C SER A 30 2.97 5.11 30.74
N ALA A 31 3.19 6.09 31.63
CA ALA A 31 3.26 7.50 31.22
C ALA A 31 4.42 7.74 30.24
N VAL A 32 5.52 7.00 30.40
CA VAL A 32 6.70 7.08 29.55
C VAL A 32 6.38 6.56 28.14
N ALA A 33 5.65 5.44 28.02
CA ALA A 33 5.22 4.95 26.70
C ALA A 33 4.29 5.95 25.99
N LYS A 34 3.37 6.61 26.72
CA LYS A 34 2.54 7.69 26.16
C LYS A 34 3.39 8.86 25.65
N GLU A 35 4.41 9.24 26.43
CA GLU A 35 5.31 10.35 26.09
C GLU A 35 6.12 10.06 24.82
N VAL A 36 6.51 8.80 24.58
CA VAL A 36 7.16 8.39 23.33
C VAL A 36 6.26 8.67 22.13
N ILE A 37 4.98 8.26 22.17
CA ILE A 37 4.03 8.54 21.07
C ILE A 37 3.90 10.05 20.86
N ALA A 38 3.67 10.81 21.94
CA ALA A 38 3.50 12.26 21.89
C ALA A 38 4.72 12.96 21.29
N THR A 39 5.92 12.61 21.74
CA THR A 39 7.19 13.16 21.25
C THR A 39 7.42 12.84 19.77
N GLN A 40 7.15 11.60 19.35
CA GLN A 40 7.31 11.22 17.95
C GLN A 40 6.35 12.01 17.04
N ILE A 41 5.07 12.17 17.43
CA ILE A 41 4.12 12.99 16.68
C ILE A 41 4.57 14.46 16.66
N GLN A 42 4.95 15.02 17.80
CA GLN A 42 5.38 16.42 17.90
C GLN A 42 6.61 16.70 17.03
N SER A 43 7.58 15.78 17.02
CA SER A 43 8.79 15.92 16.20
C SER A 43 8.51 15.97 14.70
N LYS A 44 7.44 15.31 14.24
CA LYS A 44 7.05 15.24 12.81
C LYS A 44 6.11 16.35 12.39
N THR A 45 5.21 16.75 13.29
CA THR A 45 4.09 17.65 12.96
C THR A 45 4.28 19.07 13.48
N GLY A 46 5.20 19.26 14.44
CA GLY A 46 5.32 20.49 15.23
C GLY A 46 4.17 20.70 16.23
N SER A 47 3.18 19.81 16.26
CA SER A 47 2.00 19.93 17.12
C SER A 47 2.24 19.28 18.47
N SER A 48 2.01 20.02 19.56
CA SER A 48 2.03 19.45 20.91
C SER A 48 0.83 18.52 21.10
N ILE A 49 1.10 17.34 21.64
CA ILE A 49 0.07 16.36 21.98
C ILE A 49 -0.17 16.44 23.49
N PRO A 50 -1.40 16.71 23.95
CA PRO A 50 -1.71 16.70 25.38
C PRO A 50 -1.62 15.27 25.91
N THR A 51 -1.68 15.11 27.23
CA THR A 51 -1.83 13.77 27.82
C THR A 51 -3.14 13.13 27.32
N LEU A 52 -3.03 11.92 26.76
CA LEU A 52 -4.15 11.17 26.20
C LEU A 52 -4.46 9.91 27.02
N HIS A 53 -5.72 9.49 26.96
CA HIS A 53 -6.19 8.15 27.31
C HIS A 53 -6.44 7.36 26.05
N TYR A 54 -5.83 6.18 25.96
CA TYR A 54 -5.90 5.30 24.81
C TYR A 54 -6.95 4.22 25.01
N HIS A 55 -7.78 4.04 23.99
CA HIS A 55 -8.87 3.07 23.96
C HIS A 55 -8.87 2.32 22.64
N THR A 56 -9.17 1.02 22.67
CA THR A 56 -9.31 0.23 21.44
C THR A 56 -10.73 0.24 20.88
N GLN A 57 -10.84 -0.02 19.58
CA GLN A 57 -12.09 -0.42 18.91
C GLN A 57 -13.26 0.58 19.05
N ILE A 58 -12.98 1.88 19.07
CA ILE A 58 -14.03 2.90 19.10
C ILE A 58 -14.74 2.96 17.74
N VAL A 59 -16.04 2.61 17.76
CA VAL A 59 -16.95 2.72 16.62
C VAL A 59 -17.67 4.06 16.68
N LYS A 60 -17.63 4.81 15.58
CA LYS A 60 -18.50 5.97 15.36
C LYS A 60 -19.36 5.74 14.13
N GLU A 61 -20.64 6.06 14.26
CA GLU A 61 -21.62 5.90 13.19
C GLU A 61 -21.13 6.58 11.91
N ASN A 62 -21.14 5.85 10.79
CA ASN A 62 -20.67 6.31 9.47
C ASN A 62 -19.19 6.72 9.38
N LEU A 63 -18.37 6.50 10.41
CA LEU A 63 -16.94 6.87 10.42
C LEU A 63 -16.01 5.68 10.68
N GLY A 64 -16.56 4.47 10.80
CA GLY A 64 -15.82 3.23 10.96
C GLY A 64 -15.30 2.96 12.38
N ARG A 65 -14.58 1.85 12.53
CA ARG A 65 -13.98 1.36 13.79
C ARG A 65 -12.48 1.59 13.76
N THR A 66 -11.95 2.39 14.68
CA THR A 66 -10.50 2.60 14.82
C THR A 66 -9.88 1.52 15.67
N ASP A 67 -8.62 1.17 15.38
CA ASP A 67 -7.90 0.19 16.20
C ASP A 67 -7.54 0.75 17.58
N ILE A 68 -6.92 1.94 17.63
CA ILE A 68 -6.63 2.67 18.87
C ILE A 68 -6.96 4.16 18.70
N SER A 69 -7.66 4.74 19.68
CA SER A 69 -7.98 6.18 19.76
C SER A 69 -7.40 6.78 21.04
N GLY A 70 -6.60 7.83 20.90
CA GLY A 70 -6.10 8.67 21.98
C GLY A 70 -7.00 9.89 22.20
N ILE A 71 -7.62 9.94 23.38
CA ILE A 71 -8.64 10.91 23.77
C ILE A 71 -8.08 11.85 24.83
N ASP A 72 -8.30 13.15 24.67
CA ASP A 72 -7.91 14.14 25.68
C ASP A 72 -8.90 14.19 26.87
N SER A 73 -8.59 15.04 27.86
CA SER A 73 -9.45 15.25 29.03
C SER A 73 -10.82 15.87 28.72
N GLN A 74 -11.03 16.37 27.50
CA GLN A 74 -12.31 16.92 27.02
C GLN A 74 -13.13 15.89 26.24
N GLY A 75 -12.66 14.64 26.13
CA GLY A 75 -13.33 13.58 25.38
C GLY A 75 -13.12 13.69 23.86
N LYS A 76 -12.15 14.47 23.40
CA LYS A 76 -11.87 14.68 21.97
C LYS A 76 -10.77 13.75 21.49
N GLU A 77 -11.00 13.11 20.34
CA GLU A 77 -9.99 12.29 19.67
C GLU A 77 -8.91 13.19 19.05
N LYS A 78 -7.69 13.08 19.57
CA LYS A 78 -6.52 13.83 19.08
C LYS A 78 -5.59 12.99 18.25
N VAL A 79 -5.51 11.69 18.57
CA VAL A 79 -4.65 10.74 17.87
C VAL A 79 -5.45 9.49 17.56
N ILE A 80 -5.30 8.96 16.35
CA ILE A 80 -5.76 7.61 16.00
C ILE A 80 -4.51 6.83 15.60
N LEU A 81 -4.31 5.65 16.20
CA LEU A 81 -3.30 4.69 15.75
C LEU A 81 -4.03 3.52 15.08
N GLU A 82 -3.79 3.33 13.80
CA GLU A 82 -4.44 2.32 12.97
C GLU A 82 -3.43 1.23 12.57
N ALA A 83 -3.68 0.00 12.99
CA ALA A 83 -2.86 -1.16 12.66
C ALA A 83 -3.16 -1.60 11.22
N LYS A 84 -2.11 -1.84 10.45
CA LYS A 84 -2.21 -2.38 9.09
C LYS A 84 -1.12 -3.40 8.81
N PHE A 85 -1.46 -4.69 8.84
CA PHE A 85 -0.55 -5.76 8.45
C PHE A 85 -0.43 -5.92 6.95
N TRP A 86 -1.21 -6.75 6.27
CA TRP A 86 -1.10 -6.92 4.80
C TRP A 86 -2.39 -6.62 4.03
N ALA A 87 -3.49 -6.31 4.72
CA ALA A 87 -4.78 -5.98 4.10
C ALA A 87 -4.86 -4.51 3.68
N SER A 88 -5.29 -4.22 2.44
CA SER A 88 -5.50 -2.86 1.90
C SER A 88 -6.41 -1.99 2.78
N LEU A 89 -6.34 -0.67 2.61
CA LEU A 89 -7.18 0.26 3.37
C LEU A 89 -8.68 0.03 3.08
N THR A 90 -9.53 0.25 4.07
CA THR A 90 -11.00 0.18 3.86
C THR A 90 -11.52 1.48 3.23
N GLU A 91 -12.72 1.50 2.66
CA GLU A 91 -13.30 2.69 2.02
C GLU A 91 -13.38 3.91 2.97
N ASN A 92 -13.52 3.66 4.27
CA ASN A 92 -13.54 4.71 5.29
C ASN A 92 -12.16 5.36 5.54
N GLN A 93 -11.09 4.80 4.96
CA GLN A 93 -9.72 5.21 5.24
C GLN A 93 -9.06 5.89 4.03
N PRO A 94 -8.26 6.94 4.24
CA PRO A 94 -8.00 7.61 5.54
C PRO A 94 -9.04 8.69 5.90
N ILE A 95 -9.93 9.04 4.97
CA ILE A 95 -10.67 10.31 5.00
C ILE A 95 -11.75 10.35 6.09
N SER A 96 -12.54 9.27 6.26
CA SER A 96 -13.54 9.24 7.34
C SER A 96 -12.89 9.29 8.73
N TYR A 97 -11.66 8.80 8.86
CA TYR A 97 -10.95 8.83 10.15
C TYR A 97 -10.41 10.22 10.45
N LEU A 98 -9.93 10.96 9.44
CA LEU A 98 -9.57 12.37 9.62
C LEU A 98 -10.75 13.22 10.12
N LYS A 99 -11.98 12.93 9.67
CA LYS A 99 -13.20 13.60 10.16
C LYS A 99 -13.49 13.35 11.65
N ARG A 100 -12.90 12.31 12.26
CA ARG A 100 -13.04 12.04 13.71
C ARG A 100 -12.10 12.90 14.55
N LEU A 101 -11.02 13.37 13.96
CA LEU A 101 -9.97 14.12 14.62
C LEU A 101 -10.31 15.61 14.65
N ASP A 102 -9.92 16.28 15.73
CA ASP A 102 -9.96 17.74 15.79
C ASP A 102 -8.89 18.40 14.88
N ASN A 103 -8.88 19.73 14.80
CA ASN A 103 -7.75 20.48 14.24
C ASN A 103 -6.43 20.11 14.95
N ASN A 104 -5.34 19.97 14.18
CA ASN A 104 -4.04 19.44 14.61
C ASN A 104 -4.06 17.97 15.05
N GLY A 105 -5.15 17.24 14.83
CA GLY A 105 -5.20 15.82 15.10
C GLY A 105 -4.31 15.01 14.15
N THR A 106 -3.87 13.85 14.62
CA THR A 106 -2.94 12.98 13.88
C THR A 106 -3.50 11.57 13.71
N LEU A 107 -3.62 11.12 12.47
CA LEU A 107 -3.86 9.72 12.11
C LEU A 107 -2.52 9.05 11.83
N VAL A 108 -2.19 8.01 12.58
CA VAL A 108 -0.95 7.25 12.42
C VAL A 108 -1.30 5.85 11.94
N PHE A 109 -0.81 5.48 10.77
CA PHE A 109 -0.82 4.09 10.34
C PHE A 109 0.44 3.39 10.85
N ILE A 110 0.28 2.22 11.46
CA ILE A 110 1.38 1.38 11.95
C ILE A 110 1.36 0.04 11.20
N CYS A 111 2.43 -0.24 10.45
CA CYS A 111 2.49 -1.41 9.57
C CYS A 111 3.82 -2.17 9.64
N PRO A 112 3.94 -3.35 9.01
CA PRO A 112 5.23 -3.97 8.71
C PRO A 112 6.18 -3.00 8.02
N SER A 113 7.48 -3.11 8.30
CA SER A 113 8.48 -2.24 7.67
C SER A 113 8.47 -2.36 6.14
N LEU A 114 8.23 -3.58 5.64
CA LEU A 114 8.13 -3.89 4.22
C LEU A 114 6.87 -3.33 3.54
N ARG A 115 5.83 -2.97 4.31
CA ARG A 115 4.57 -2.42 3.79
C ARG A 115 4.56 -0.90 3.68
N LYS A 116 5.49 -0.19 4.33
CA LYS A 116 5.48 1.29 4.35
C LYS A 116 5.39 1.90 2.95
N ALA A 117 6.14 1.36 1.98
CA ALA A 117 6.17 1.88 0.62
C ALA A 117 4.83 1.69 -0.12
N SER A 118 4.23 0.49 -0.09
CA SER A 118 2.94 0.24 -0.73
C SER A 118 1.81 1.02 -0.04
N LEU A 119 1.81 1.08 1.30
CA LEU A 119 0.81 1.84 2.05
C LEU A 119 0.88 3.34 1.77
N TYR A 120 2.08 3.93 1.66
CA TYR A 120 2.23 5.33 1.26
C TYR A 120 1.63 5.59 -0.13
N LYS A 121 1.90 4.72 -1.11
CA LYS A 121 1.34 4.84 -2.46
C LYS A 121 -0.19 4.71 -2.46
N GLU A 122 -0.73 3.81 -1.64
CA GLU A 122 -2.19 3.67 -1.44
C GLU A 122 -2.82 4.95 -0.87
N LEU A 123 -2.22 5.50 0.19
CA LEU A 123 -2.67 6.74 0.84
C LEU A 123 -2.61 7.93 -0.12
N PHE A 124 -1.49 8.11 -0.83
CA PHE A 124 -1.32 9.17 -1.81
C PHE A 124 -2.45 9.15 -2.84
N ARG A 125 -2.71 7.98 -3.44
CA ARG A 125 -3.77 7.82 -4.45
C ARG A 125 -5.16 8.18 -3.90
N ARG A 126 -5.48 7.72 -2.69
CA ARG A 126 -6.78 7.99 -2.06
C ARG A 126 -6.95 9.47 -1.74
N ILE A 127 -5.94 10.09 -1.14
CA ILE A 127 -5.94 11.52 -0.82
C ILE A 127 -6.10 12.35 -2.11
N GLN A 128 -5.36 12.01 -3.15
CA GLN A 128 -5.46 12.71 -4.44
C GLN A 128 -6.83 12.56 -5.08
N SER A 129 -7.49 11.40 -4.93
CA SER A 129 -8.83 11.16 -5.48
C SER A 129 -9.93 12.03 -4.84
N GLU A 130 -9.73 12.50 -3.61
CA GLU A 130 -10.65 13.43 -2.93
C GLU A 130 -10.58 14.85 -3.50
N LYS A 131 -9.58 15.17 -4.33
CA LYS A 131 -9.34 16.51 -4.89
C LYS A 131 -9.20 17.61 -3.84
N LEU A 132 -8.78 17.24 -2.63
CA LEU A 132 -8.46 18.18 -1.54
C LEU A 132 -7.00 18.63 -1.65
N PRO A 133 -6.68 19.89 -1.34
CA PRO A 133 -5.29 20.33 -1.18
C PRO A 133 -4.60 19.55 -0.05
N PHE A 134 -3.38 19.08 -0.30
CA PHE A 134 -2.56 18.41 0.70
C PHE A 134 -1.09 18.74 0.50
N GLU A 135 -0.31 18.63 1.58
CA GLU A 135 1.15 18.76 1.57
C GLU A 135 1.78 17.41 1.90
N GLU A 136 2.84 17.05 1.18
CA GLU A 136 3.64 15.86 1.46
C GLU A 136 4.91 16.23 2.22
N PHE A 137 5.25 15.45 3.24
CA PHE A 137 6.50 15.64 3.97
C PHE A 137 6.96 14.29 4.56
N SER A 138 8.23 13.93 4.37
CA SER A 138 8.83 12.75 5.02
C SER A 138 7.99 11.45 4.99
N ASN A 139 7.39 11.10 3.84
CA ASN A 139 6.46 9.96 3.68
C ASN A 139 5.20 10.08 4.55
N SER A 140 4.68 11.29 4.70
CA SER A 140 3.50 11.66 5.50
C SER A 140 2.74 12.78 4.78
N PHE A 141 1.51 13.04 5.23
CA PHE A 141 0.61 13.99 4.58
C PHE A 141 0.04 14.98 5.58
N LYS A 142 -0.18 16.22 5.15
CA LYS A 142 -0.92 17.24 5.89
C LYS A 142 -2.14 17.65 5.07
N LEU A 143 -3.34 17.54 5.66
CA LEU A 143 -4.61 17.90 5.05
C LEU A 143 -5.39 18.75 6.05
N ASN A 144 -5.82 19.96 5.68
CA ASN A 144 -6.64 20.83 6.54
C ASN A 144 -6.10 20.95 7.99
N ASN A 145 -4.79 21.09 8.13
CA ASN A 145 -4.11 21.19 9.42
C ASN A 145 -4.25 19.94 10.33
N GLN A 146 -4.53 18.79 9.74
CA GLN A 146 -4.44 17.46 10.32
C GLN A 146 -3.33 16.68 9.63
N TYR A 147 -2.81 15.66 10.31
CA TYR A 147 -1.63 14.94 9.86
C TYR A 147 -1.94 13.45 9.66
N ILE A 148 -1.39 12.86 8.60
CA ILE A 148 -1.34 11.42 8.38
C ILE A 148 0.12 10.98 8.42
N LEU A 149 0.48 10.13 9.38
CA LEU A 149 1.82 9.58 9.54
C LEU A 149 1.82 8.07 9.21
N ILE A 150 2.98 7.56 8.80
CA ILE A 150 3.21 6.13 8.56
C ILE A 150 4.45 5.67 9.34
N TRP A 151 4.24 4.81 10.32
CA TRP A 151 5.29 4.20 11.14
C TRP A 151 5.34 2.68 10.92
N SER A 152 6.49 2.07 11.19
CA SER A 152 6.54 0.62 11.35
C SER A 152 6.33 0.19 12.80
N TRP A 153 5.87 -1.05 12.98
CA TRP A 153 5.83 -1.69 14.30
C TRP A 153 7.21 -1.69 14.96
N THR A 154 8.26 -2.02 14.21
CA THR A 154 9.64 -2.01 14.73
C THR A 154 10.07 -0.62 15.18
N GLU A 155 9.79 0.42 14.39
CA GLU A 155 10.16 1.80 14.73
C GLU A 155 9.55 2.23 16.07
N ILE A 156 8.25 2.00 16.27
CA ILE A 156 7.55 2.52 17.45
C ILE A 156 7.76 1.65 18.69
N LEU A 157 7.74 0.32 18.56
CA LEU A 157 7.86 -0.59 19.70
C LEU A 157 9.27 -0.59 20.29
N GLU A 158 10.32 -0.47 19.47
CA GLU A 158 11.71 -0.38 19.97
C GLU A 158 11.97 0.94 20.70
N LEU A 159 11.36 2.06 20.26
CA LEU A 159 11.44 3.33 20.98
C LEU A 159 10.75 3.24 22.35
N ILE A 160 9.54 2.68 22.41
CA ILE A 160 8.83 2.46 23.68
C ILE A 160 9.68 1.56 24.59
N LYS A 161 10.17 0.43 24.06
CA LYS A 161 11.01 -0.52 24.80
C LYS A 161 12.26 0.13 25.39
N ALA A 162 12.94 0.99 24.63
CA ALA A 162 14.13 1.69 25.12
C ALA A 162 13.81 2.55 26.35
N GLU A 163 12.72 3.30 26.31
CA GLU A 163 12.30 4.16 27.42
C GLU A 163 11.78 3.36 28.62
N LEU A 164 10.98 2.30 28.40
CA LEU A 164 10.56 1.38 29.47
C LEU A 164 11.77 0.78 30.21
N LYS A 165 12.84 0.46 29.47
CA LYS A 165 14.09 -0.06 30.04
C LYS A 165 14.84 0.98 30.87
N ILE A 166 14.93 2.22 30.39
CA ILE A 166 15.56 3.34 31.13
C ILE A 166 14.82 3.58 32.45
N HIS A 167 13.50 3.54 32.42
CA HIS A 167 12.63 3.77 33.58
C HIS A 167 12.38 2.52 34.43
N GLN A 168 12.99 1.38 34.08
CA GLN A 168 12.93 0.11 34.83
C GLN A 168 11.50 -0.45 35.00
N GLU A 169 10.63 -0.24 34.02
CA GLU A 169 9.26 -0.80 33.98
C GLU A 169 9.30 -2.26 33.50
N THR A 170 9.85 -3.15 34.32
CA THR A 170 10.23 -4.53 33.95
C THR A 170 9.09 -5.41 33.47
N GLU A 171 7.89 -5.29 34.05
CA GLU A 171 6.71 -6.05 33.60
C GLU A 171 6.31 -5.65 32.18
N LEU A 172 6.15 -4.35 31.94
CA LEU A 172 5.81 -3.81 30.62
C LEU A 172 6.92 -4.03 29.59
N LEU A 173 8.18 -4.12 30.03
CA LEU A 173 9.30 -4.50 29.18
C LEU A 173 9.16 -5.94 28.67
N SER A 174 8.62 -6.86 29.49
CA SER A 174 8.32 -8.22 29.03
C SER A 174 7.15 -8.23 28.04
N ASP A 175 6.12 -7.42 28.30
CA ASP A 175 4.95 -7.31 27.44
C ASP A 175 5.29 -6.73 26.06
N ILE A 176 6.07 -5.64 26.00
CA ILE A 176 6.50 -5.06 24.72
C ILE A 176 7.35 -6.05 23.91
N ASP A 177 8.18 -6.88 24.57
CA ASP A 177 8.96 -7.95 23.93
C ASP A 177 8.04 -9.04 23.33
N GLN A 178 6.86 -9.29 23.92
CA GLN A 178 5.88 -10.20 23.33
C GLN A 178 5.35 -9.66 22.00
N ILE A 179 4.95 -8.39 21.99
CA ILE A 179 4.41 -7.70 20.80
C ILE A 179 5.47 -7.63 19.70
N ILE A 180 6.71 -7.22 20.05
CA ILE A 180 7.83 -7.17 19.09
C ILE A 180 8.04 -8.54 18.45
N GLY A 181 8.08 -9.61 19.25
CA GLY A 181 8.25 -10.95 18.71
C GLY A 181 7.12 -11.37 17.77
N LEU A 182 5.87 -10.98 18.05
CA LEU A 182 4.74 -11.24 17.15
C LEU A 182 4.89 -10.49 15.83
N CYS A 183 5.18 -9.19 15.88
CA CYS A 183 5.37 -8.35 14.70
C CYS A 183 6.56 -8.83 13.85
N GLU A 184 7.66 -9.28 14.47
CA GLU A 184 8.78 -9.86 13.73
C GLU A 184 8.40 -11.09 12.92
N VAL A 185 7.53 -11.95 13.45
CA VAL A 185 7.04 -13.13 12.73
C VAL A 185 6.20 -12.70 11.53
N VAL A 186 5.34 -11.68 11.69
CA VAL A 186 4.54 -11.12 10.60
C VAL A 186 5.41 -10.49 9.51
N ASP A 187 6.46 -9.76 9.91
CA ASP A 187 7.38 -9.07 8.99
C ASP A 187 8.29 -10.05 8.24
N LYS A 188 8.71 -11.16 8.88
CA LYS A 188 9.65 -12.14 8.30
C LYS A 188 8.96 -13.24 7.50
N ASN A 189 7.71 -13.60 7.82
CA ASN A 189 7.01 -14.67 7.12
C ASN A 189 6.44 -14.17 5.79
N SER A 190 7.18 -14.42 4.71
CA SER A 190 6.65 -14.32 3.34
C SER A 190 5.54 -15.36 3.06
N PHE A 191 5.46 -16.41 3.88
CA PHE A 191 4.40 -17.40 3.84
C PHE A 191 3.31 -17.05 4.85
N LEU A 192 2.15 -16.66 4.32
CA LEU A 192 0.92 -16.58 5.10
C LEU A 192 0.34 -18.00 5.23
N PRO A 193 0.13 -18.52 6.45
CA PRO A 193 -0.48 -19.83 6.64
C PRO A 193 -1.84 -19.92 5.93
N LEU A 194 -2.04 -21.03 5.22
CA LEU A 194 -3.30 -21.27 4.52
C LEU A 194 -4.44 -21.49 5.51
N THR A 195 -5.56 -20.82 5.28
CA THR A 195 -6.85 -21.09 5.93
C THR A 195 -7.80 -21.81 4.98
N GLU A 196 -8.89 -22.37 5.51
CA GLU A 196 -9.95 -22.95 4.67
C GLU A 196 -10.54 -21.94 3.68
N LYS A 197 -10.59 -20.65 4.06
CA LYS A 197 -11.07 -19.57 3.18
C LYS A 197 -10.15 -19.37 1.96
N ASP A 198 -8.84 -19.52 2.16
CA ASP A 198 -7.84 -19.37 1.10
C ASP A 198 -7.89 -20.52 0.08
N LEU A 199 -8.37 -21.69 0.51
CA LEU A 199 -8.60 -22.86 -0.35
C LEU A 199 -9.98 -22.87 -1.01
N SER A 200 -10.81 -21.84 -0.77
CA SER A 200 -12.14 -21.78 -1.37
C SER A 200 -12.07 -21.64 -2.90
N PRO A 201 -12.98 -22.27 -3.66
CA PRO A 201 -13.04 -22.11 -5.12
C PRO A 201 -13.19 -20.65 -5.57
N ASN A 202 -13.67 -19.77 -4.69
CA ASN A 202 -13.76 -18.33 -4.94
C ASN A 202 -12.39 -17.70 -5.24
N ILE A 203 -11.33 -18.11 -4.54
CA ILE A 203 -9.97 -17.60 -4.79
C ILE A 203 -9.51 -18.02 -6.18
N GLY A 204 -9.69 -19.29 -6.56
CA GLY A 204 -9.37 -19.77 -7.91
C GLY A 204 -10.13 -19.02 -9.01
N LYS A 205 -11.43 -18.76 -8.80
CA LYS A 205 -12.24 -17.96 -9.73
C LYS A 205 -11.74 -16.52 -9.85
N LYS A 206 -11.38 -15.86 -8.74
CA LYS A 206 -10.83 -14.50 -8.76
C LYS A 206 -9.50 -14.44 -9.50
N VAL A 207 -8.61 -15.40 -9.24
CA VAL A 207 -7.32 -15.50 -9.93
C VAL A 207 -7.53 -15.70 -11.44
N ASN A 208 -8.42 -16.62 -11.84
CA ASN A 208 -8.78 -16.80 -13.26
C ASN A 208 -9.36 -15.52 -13.89
N SER A 209 -10.21 -14.80 -13.15
CA SER A 209 -10.79 -13.53 -13.60
C SER A 209 -9.71 -12.48 -13.90
N PHE A 210 -8.59 -12.48 -13.16
CA PHE A 210 -7.47 -11.57 -13.48
C PHE A 210 -6.84 -11.86 -14.84
N TYR A 211 -6.66 -13.14 -15.20
CA TYR A 211 -6.17 -13.52 -16.53
C TYR A 211 -7.17 -13.09 -17.62
N GLU A 212 -8.46 -13.35 -17.40
CA GLU A 212 -9.51 -12.94 -18.33
C GLU A 212 -9.60 -11.42 -18.54
N ILE A 213 -9.34 -10.62 -17.50
CA ILE A 213 -9.28 -9.16 -17.60
C ILE A 213 -8.08 -8.76 -18.47
N VAL A 214 -6.92 -9.39 -18.30
CA VAL A 214 -5.75 -9.11 -19.14
C VAL A 214 -6.05 -9.42 -20.61
N ASP A 215 -6.60 -10.60 -20.88
CA ASP A 215 -6.98 -11.00 -22.24
C ASP A 215 -8.01 -10.05 -22.84
N GLY A 216 -9.01 -9.62 -22.05
CA GLY A 216 -10.03 -8.67 -22.45
C GLY A 216 -9.47 -7.29 -22.80
N VAL A 217 -8.59 -6.73 -21.96
CA VAL A 217 -7.92 -5.44 -22.23
C VAL A 217 -7.08 -5.52 -23.50
N ILE A 218 -6.33 -6.60 -23.68
CA ILE A 218 -5.52 -6.80 -24.88
C ILE A 218 -6.39 -6.95 -26.13
N ALA A 219 -7.50 -7.70 -26.04
CA ALA A 219 -8.45 -7.86 -27.15
C ALA A 219 -9.07 -6.52 -27.54
N GLU A 220 -9.43 -5.68 -26.57
CA GLU A 220 -9.98 -4.35 -26.83
C GLU A 220 -8.93 -3.42 -27.45
N LEU A 221 -7.70 -3.40 -26.92
CA LEU A 221 -6.58 -2.65 -27.51
C LEU A 221 -6.25 -3.13 -28.93
N SER A 222 -6.42 -4.41 -29.23
CA SER A 222 -6.15 -4.96 -30.57
C SER A 222 -7.17 -4.53 -31.63
N LYS A 223 -8.26 -3.85 -31.24
CA LYS A 223 -9.20 -3.24 -32.20
C LYS A 223 -8.65 -1.95 -32.82
N TYR A 224 -7.64 -1.33 -32.21
CA TYR A 224 -6.97 -0.15 -32.73
C TYR A 224 -5.92 -0.56 -33.76
N GLU A 225 -5.89 0.10 -34.93
CA GLU A 225 -4.96 -0.23 -36.03
C GLU A 225 -3.48 -0.17 -35.62
N GLN A 226 -3.18 0.65 -34.62
CA GLN A 226 -1.84 0.84 -34.09
C GLN A 226 -1.37 -0.32 -33.19
N CYS A 227 -2.25 -1.28 -32.89
CA CYS A 227 -1.99 -2.42 -32.03
C CYS A 227 -1.77 -3.71 -32.83
N ASN A 228 -0.62 -4.36 -32.67
CA ASN A 228 -0.34 -5.66 -33.30
C ASN A 228 0.62 -6.52 -32.46
N ASN A 229 0.83 -7.77 -32.85
CA ASN A 229 1.73 -8.72 -32.18
C ASN A 229 2.91 -9.15 -33.07
N GLU A 230 3.19 -8.44 -34.15
CA GLU A 230 4.22 -8.81 -35.12
C GLU A 230 5.61 -8.84 -34.48
N GLY A 231 6.35 -9.93 -34.69
CA GLY A 231 7.71 -10.10 -34.18
C GLY A 231 7.82 -10.37 -32.67
N LEU A 232 6.69 -10.51 -31.96
CA LEU A 232 6.66 -10.74 -30.52
C LEU A 232 6.42 -12.23 -30.20
N THR A 233 7.12 -12.77 -29.20
CA THR A 233 6.91 -14.13 -28.70
C THR A 233 6.43 -14.08 -27.26
N GLN A 234 5.40 -14.86 -26.94
CA GLN A 234 4.95 -15.01 -25.56
C GLN A 234 5.92 -15.93 -24.80
N GLY A 235 6.44 -15.45 -23.67
CA GLY A 235 7.27 -16.22 -22.76
C GLY A 235 6.68 -16.23 -21.36
N GLY A 236 6.52 -17.41 -20.77
CA GLY A 236 6.09 -17.55 -19.38
C GLY A 236 7.26 -17.36 -18.42
N LYS A 237 7.06 -16.55 -17.37
CA LYS A 237 7.97 -16.47 -16.21
C LYS A 237 7.19 -16.84 -14.95
N LYS A 238 7.86 -17.42 -13.96
CA LYS A 238 7.24 -17.74 -12.66
C LYS A 238 6.66 -16.46 -12.02
N ASN A 239 5.45 -16.56 -11.45
CA ASN A 239 4.72 -15.47 -10.76
C ASN A 239 4.34 -14.25 -11.63
N ARG A 240 4.41 -14.37 -12.96
CA ARG A 240 4.10 -13.26 -13.88
C ARG A 240 3.37 -13.78 -15.11
N TYR A 241 2.45 -12.97 -15.60
CA TYR A 241 1.75 -13.23 -16.85
C TYR A 241 1.66 -11.93 -17.61
N TYR A 242 2.42 -11.79 -18.69
CA TYR A 242 2.41 -10.58 -19.52
C TYR A 242 2.08 -10.93 -20.95
N VAL A 243 1.28 -10.07 -21.56
CA VAL A 243 0.99 -10.10 -22.98
C VAL A 243 1.68 -8.91 -23.63
N TYR A 244 2.46 -9.19 -24.67
CA TYR A 244 3.22 -8.19 -25.41
C TYR A 244 2.43 -7.73 -26.65
N ARG A 245 2.38 -6.43 -26.88
CA ARG A 245 1.81 -5.81 -28.10
C ARG A 245 2.68 -4.66 -28.55
N ASN A 246 2.80 -4.46 -29.85
CA ASN A 246 3.21 -3.17 -30.38
C ASN A 246 2.02 -2.23 -30.27
N TYR A 247 2.23 -1.01 -29.81
CA TYR A 247 1.21 0.03 -29.73
C TYR A 247 1.83 1.37 -30.10
N TYR A 248 1.43 1.94 -31.24
CA TYR A 248 2.15 3.05 -31.89
C TYR A 248 3.63 2.68 -32.14
N ASN A 249 4.55 3.58 -31.78
CA ASN A 249 6.01 3.40 -31.93
C ASN A 249 6.65 2.71 -30.72
N TYR A 250 5.85 2.02 -29.90
CA TYR A 250 6.28 1.39 -28.67
C TYR A 250 5.92 -0.10 -28.63
N THR A 251 6.62 -0.85 -27.80
CA THR A 251 6.19 -2.17 -27.35
C THR A 251 5.67 -2.05 -25.93
N ILE A 252 4.46 -2.54 -25.69
CA ILE A 252 3.85 -2.64 -24.37
C ILE A 252 3.90 -4.07 -23.86
N SER A 253 4.13 -4.20 -22.55
CA SER A 253 3.86 -5.42 -21.79
C SER A 253 2.77 -5.10 -20.78
N PHE A 254 1.59 -5.70 -20.94
CA PHE A 254 0.49 -5.53 -19.98
C PHE A 254 0.12 -6.89 -19.38
N GLY A 255 -0.07 -6.93 -18.07
CA GLY A 255 -0.39 -8.19 -17.40
C GLY A 255 -0.23 -8.20 -15.89
N LEU A 256 -0.13 -9.41 -15.33
CA LEU A 256 -0.08 -9.69 -13.90
C LEU A 256 1.37 -9.80 -13.40
N ASN A 257 1.65 -9.14 -12.28
CA ASN A 257 2.85 -9.39 -11.49
C ASN A 257 2.53 -9.45 -10.00
N PHE A 258 2.43 -10.67 -9.47
CA PHE A 258 2.06 -10.93 -8.08
C PHE A 258 3.13 -10.47 -7.09
N GLU A 259 4.40 -10.41 -7.50
CA GLU A 259 5.47 -9.88 -6.66
C GLU A 259 5.35 -8.37 -6.48
N TYR A 260 5.10 -7.65 -7.57
CA TYR A 260 4.89 -6.20 -7.50
C TYR A 260 3.57 -5.86 -6.82
N TRP A 261 2.53 -6.68 -7.00
CA TRP A 261 1.27 -6.51 -6.25
C TRP A 261 1.50 -6.59 -4.74
N ALA A 262 2.25 -7.59 -4.28
CA ALA A 262 2.48 -7.78 -2.84
C ALA A 262 3.32 -6.66 -2.20
N LYS A 263 4.12 -5.93 -2.98
CA LYS A 263 5.16 -5.03 -2.45
C LYS A 263 4.98 -3.57 -2.85
N GLU A 264 4.36 -3.28 -3.99
CA GLU A 264 4.52 -2.00 -4.67
C GLU A 264 3.23 -1.25 -4.95
N ALA A 265 2.08 -1.92 -5.12
CA ALA A 265 0.80 -1.27 -5.37
C ALA A 265 -0.37 -2.23 -5.10
N ASP A 266 -1.55 -1.73 -4.71
CA ASP A 266 -2.78 -2.51 -4.53
C ASP A 266 -3.45 -2.91 -5.86
N THR A 267 -2.67 -3.41 -6.81
CA THR A 267 -3.17 -3.98 -8.06
C THR A 267 -2.20 -5.04 -8.59
N PRO A 268 -2.71 -6.15 -9.14
CA PRO A 268 -1.87 -7.09 -9.86
C PRO A 268 -1.52 -6.63 -11.27
N PHE A 269 -2.18 -5.60 -11.82
CA PHE A 269 -2.08 -5.23 -13.23
C PHE A 269 -1.02 -4.15 -13.46
N TRP A 270 -0.05 -4.45 -14.32
CA TRP A 270 1.10 -3.59 -14.61
C TRP A 270 1.24 -3.38 -16.10
N LEU A 271 1.50 -2.12 -16.48
CA LEU A 271 1.88 -1.72 -17.82
C LEU A 271 3.37 -1.36 -17.84
N LYS A 272 4.09 -1.96 -18.78
CA LYS A 272 5.45 -1.56 -19.16
C LYS A 272 5.43 -1.02 -20.57
N ILE A 273 6.17 0.07 -20.81
CA ILE A 273 6.33 0.68 -22.13
C ILE A 273 7.82 0.72 -22.47
N GLU A 274 8.16 0.24 -23.65
CA GLU A 274 9.52 0.14 -24.17
C GLU A 274 9.58 0.70 -25.59
N GLU A 275 10.74 1.26 -25.97
CA GLU A 275 10.94 1.78 -27.33
C GLU A 275 10.98 0.63 -28.33
N ARG A 276 10.28 0.81 -29.46
CA ARG A 276 10.31 -0.16 -30.54
C ARG A 276 11.53 0.08 -31.42
N ASN A 277 12.37 -0.94 -31.60
CA ASN A 277 13.50 -0.89 -32.54
C ASN A 277 13.26 -1.81 -33.74
N ASP A 278 12.67 -1.26 -34.79
CA ASP A 278 12.30 -1.98 -36.02
C ASP A 278 13.50 -2.48 -36.84
N LYS A 279 14.74 -2.10 -36.49
CA LYS A 279 15.95 -2.46 -37.27
C LYS A 279 16.66 -3.74 -36.80
N ILE A 280 16.18 -4.42 -35.75
CA ILE A 280 16.90 -5.56 -35.16
C ILE A 280 16.14 -6.87 -35.40
N THR A 281 16.61 -7.67 -36.36
CA THR A 281 16.02 -8.97 -36.76
C THR A 281 16.44 -10.15 -35.88
N ASN A 282 17.39 -10.00 -34.94
CA ASN A 282 17.87 -11.13 -34.13
C ASN A 282 17.17 -11.25 -32.77
N ILE A 283 16.40 -12.34 -32.60
CA ILE A 283 15.46 -12.63 -31.50
C ILE A 283 16.15 -13.03 -30.18
N HIS A 284 17.46 -13.14 -30.15
CA HIS A 284 18.18 -13.62 -28.97
C HIS A 284 19.19 -12.59 -28.47
N LYS A 285 18.85 -12.01 -27.30
CA LYS A 285 19.67 -11.14 -26.43
C LYS A 285 19.65 -9.64 -26.81
N GLY A 286 18.69 -8.90 -26.26
CA GLY A 286 18.78 -7.43 -26.09
C GLY A 286 17.73 -6.59 -26.83
N LYS A 287 16.42 -6.91 -26.73
CA LYS A 287 15.42 -6.38 -27.66
C LYS A 287 14.42 -5.34 -27.15
N TYR A 288 14.37 -5.04 -25.85
CA TYR A 288 13.48 -4.02 -25.33
C TYR A 288 14.21 -3.23 -24.25
N SER A 289 14.25 -1.92 -24.41
CA SER A 289 14.89 -1.01 -23.49
C SER A 289 13.98 0.18 -23.24
N GLN A 290 13.99 0.64 -22.01
CA GLN A 290 13.41 1.91 -21.64
C GLN A 290 14.56 2.89 -21.50
N SER A 291 14.76 3.76 -22.49
CA SER A 291 15.75 4.83 -22.44
C SER A 291 15.52 5.72 -21.22
N GLU A 292 16.57 6.43 -20.78
CA GLU A 292 16.43 7.41 -19.68
C GLU A 292 15.46 8.54 -20.06
N GLU A 293 15.36 8.87 -21.35
CA GLU A 293 14.36 9.82 -21.86
C GLU A 293 12.94 9.28 -21.66
N LEU A 294 12.67 8.05 -22.09
CA LEU A 294 11.36 7.43 -21.92
C LEU A 294 11.00 7.24 -20.44
N LYS A 295 11.97 6.86 -19.60
CA LYS A 295 11.78 6.80 -18.13
C LYS A 295 11.34 8.14 -17.57
N SER A 296 11.99 9.23 -17.98
CA SER A 296 11.66 10.59 -17.54
C SER A 296 10.28 11.03 -18.01
N LYS A 297 9.91 10.73 -19.27
CA LYS A 297 8.56 10.98 -19.81
C LYS A 297 7.49 10.22 -19.01
N ILE A 298 7.70 8.92 -18.76
CA ILE A 298 6.77 8.09 -17.97
C ILE A 298 6.58 8.67 -16.55
N LYS A 299 7.66 9.12 -15.90
CA LYS A 299 7.56 9.77 -14.57
C LYS A 299 6.68 11.01 -14.59
N LYS A 300 6.88 11.89 -15.58
CA LYS A 300 6.08 13.12 -15.73
C LYS A 300 4.60 12.80 -15.98
N ILE A 301 4.32 11.86 -16.87
CA ILE A 301 2.96 11.42 -17.17
C ILE A 301 2.30 10.84 -15.92
N ALA A 302 3.01 9.99 -15.19
CA ALA A 302 2.49 9.38 -13.97
C ALA A 302 2.11 10.42 -12.91
N LEU A 303 2.90 11.49 -12.76
CA LEU A 303 2.55 12.62 -11.89
C LEU A 303 1.27 13.33 -12.35
N ILE A 304 1.10 13.56 -13.66
CA ILE A 304 -0.10 14.21 -14.24
C ILE A 304 -1.36 13.38 -13.95
N ILE A 305 -1.30 12.07 -14.15
CA ILE A 305 -2.44 11.16 -13.95
C ILE A 305 -2.56 10.63 -12.52
N GLY A 306 -1.75 11.13 -11.59
CA GLY A 306 -1.84 10.76 -10.18
C GLY A 306 -1.47 9.31 -9.85
N LYS A 307 -0.47 8.76 -10.53
CA LYS A 307 0.02 7.40 -10.34
C LYS A 307 1.46 7.38 -9.83
N ALA A 308 1.69 6.58 -8.79
CA ALA A 308 3.04 6.22 -8.38
C ALA A 308 3.55 5.06 -9.26
N ILE A 309 4.70 5.24 -9.91
CA ILE A 309 5.34 4.18 -10.70
C ILE A 309 6.25 3.31 -9.84
N LEU A 310 6.56 2.12 -10.35
CA LEU A 310 7.64 1.28 -9.84
C LEU A 310 8.88 1.47 -10.72
N GLU A 311 10.03 1.78 -10.12
CA GLU A 311 11.32 1.87 -10.80
C GLU A 311 12.18 0.62 -10.52
N ASP A 312 12.13 -0.37 -11.41
CA ASP A 312 12.95 -1.58 -11.29
C ASP A 312 14.32 -1.35 -11.93
N LYS A 313 15.40 -1.53 -11.17
CA LYS A 313 16.78 -1.31 -11.65
C LYS A 313 17.16 -2.19 -12.84
N LYS A 314 16.56 -3.38 -12.96
CA LYS A 314 16.87 -4.36 -14.01
C LYS A 314 15.85 -4.29 -15.14
N GLU A 315 14.58 -4.07 -14.82
CA GLU A 315 13.49 -4.18 -15.78
C GLU A 315 12.96 -2.82 -16.26
N GLY A 316 13.25 -1.71 -15.59
CA GLY A 316 12.75 -0.37 -15.94
C GLY A 316 11.48 0.01 -15.19
N ASN A 317 10.79 1.04 -15.67
CA ASN A 317 9.61 1.60 -15.03
C ASN A 317 8.35 0.82 -15.40
N PHE A 318 7.53 0.52 -14.39
CA PHE A 318 6.19 -0.05 -14.54
C PHE A 318 5.14 0.91 -13.99
N ILE A 319 4.01 1.00 -14.69
CA ILE A 319 2.87 1.82 -14.35
C ILE A 319 1.74 0.90 -13.84
N PRO A 320 1.25 1.06 -12.61
CA PRO A 320 0.11 0.29 -12.13
C PRO A 320 -1.19 0.72 -12.84
N ILE A 321 -1.99 -0.27 -13.26
CA ILE A 321 -3.33 -0.05 -13.81
C ILE A 321 -4.33 -0.55 -12.77
N TYR A 322 -5.28 0.29 -12.37
CA TYR A 322 -6.22 -0.04 -11.30
C TYR A 322 -7.58 -0.36 -11.94
N PRO A 323 -8.10 -1.58 -11.80
CA PRO A 323 -9.43 -1.88 -12.30
C PRO A 323 -10.47 -1.09 -11.49
N LYS A 324 -11.58 -0.71 -12.14
CA LYS A 324 -12.76 -0.22 -11.43
C LYS A 324 -13.33 -1.33 -10.54
N THR A 325 -13.69 -1.01 -9.31
CA THR A 325 -14.29 -1.96 -8.36
C THR A 325 -15.81 -1.93 -8.44
N GLU A 326 -16.47 -3.00 -7.99
CA GLU A 326 -17.94 -3.13 -7.94
C GLU A 326 -18.66 -2.98 -9.29
N GLU A 327 -17.97 -3.37 -10.36
CA GLU A 327 -18.43 -3.22 -11.74
C GLU A 327 -18.37 -4.54 -12.49
N ASP A 328 -19.13 -4.63 -13.58
CA ASP A 328 -19.06 -5.78 -14.48
C ASP A 328 -17.74 -5.82 -15.28
N LYS A 329 -17.42 -7.00 -15.80
CA LYS A 329 -16.18 -7.27 -16.52
C LYS A 329 -15.94 -6.32 -17.70
N ASP A 330 -16.99 -5.96 -18.44
CA ASP A 330 -16.85 -5.13 -19.65
C ASP A 330 -16.53 -3.68 -19.28
N ASN A 331 -17.17 -3.15 -18.23
CA ASN A 331 -16.86 -1.82 -17.72
C ASN A 331 -15.44 -1.76 -17.14
N VAL A 332 -14.99 -2.80 -16.43
CA VAL A 332 -13.62 -2.90 -15.93
C VAL A 332 -12.61 -2.88 -17.07
N ILE A 333 -12.83 -3.68 -18.12
CA ILE A 333 -11.95 -3.74 -19.30
C ILE A 333 -11.89 -2.37 -19.99
N LYS A 334 -13.04 -1.74 -20.28
CA LYS A 334 -13.10 -0.44 -20.95
C LYS A 334 -12.39 0.65 -20.17
N ASP A 335 -12.56 0.68 -18.85
CA ASP A 335 -11.89 1.64 -17.98
C ASP A 335 -10.36 1.46 -18.01
N MET A 336 -9.87 0.22 -17.90
CA MET A 336 -8.44 -0.06 -17.97
C MET A 336 -7.83 0.30 -19.33
N VAL A 337 -8.57 0.07 -20.42
CA VAL A 337 -8.17 0.49 -21.77
C VAL A 337 -8.13 2.01 -21.87
N ALA A 338 -9.11 2.72 -21.30
CA ALA A 338 -9.11 4.18 -21.25
C ALA A 338 -7.89 4.73 -20.50
N GLN A 339 -7.53 4.14 -19.36
CA GLN A 339 -6.31 4.50 -18.62
C GLN A 339 -5.04 4.31 -19.46
N ILE A 340 -4.92 3.19 -20.20
CA ILE A 340 -3.78 2.95 -21.08
C ILE A 340 -3.75 3.99 -22.22
N ASN A 341 -4.89 4.28 -22.84
CA ASN A 341 -4.98 5.26 -23.91
C ASN A 341 -4.67 6.69 -23.45
N GLU A 342 -5.05 7.07 -22.24
CA GLU A 342 -4.69 8.35 -21.63
C GLU A 342 -3.17 8.48 -21.50
N ILE A 343 -2.48 7.44 -21.01
CA ILE A 343 -1.02 7.40 -20.92
C ILE A 343 -0.38 7.62 -22.29
N PHE A 344 -0.87 6.92 -23.33
CA PHE A 344 -0.34 7.05 -24.68
C PHE A 344 -0.64 8.41 -25.32
N THR A 345 -1.81 8.98 -25.06
CA THR A 345 -2.16 10.34 -25.50
C THR A 345 -1.15 11.34 -24.95
N LEU A 346 -0.85 11.27 -23.65
CA LEU A 346 0.14 12.15 -23.03
C LEU A 346 1.58 11.87 -23.51
N LEU A 347 1.91 10.61 -23.80
CA LEU A 347 3.24 10.21 -24.29
C LEU A 347 3.53 10.70 -25.71
N LEU A 348 2.51 10.75 -26.58
CA LEU A 348 2.64 11.20 -27.96
C LEU A 348 2.64 12.73 -28.12
N HIS A 349 2.16 13.46 -27.12
CA HIS A 349 2.10 14.93 -27.12
C HIS A 349 3.25 15.60 -26.34
N GLN A 350 4.19 14.82 -25.77
CA GLN A 350 5.42 15.29 -25.10
C GLN A 350 6.69 14.92 -25.87
#